data_AF-A0A7W7RBB1-F1
#
_entry.id   AF-A0A7W7RBB1-F1
#
_cell.length_a   1.000
_cell.length_b   1.000
_cell.length_c   1.000
_cell.angle_alpha   90.00
_cell.angle_beta   90.00
_cell.angle_gamma   90.00
#
_symmetry.space_group_name_H-M   'P 1'
#
loop_
_entity.id
_entity.type
_entity.pdbx_description
1 polymer ?
#
loop_
_entity_poly.entity_id
_entity_poly.type
_entity_poly.pdbx_seq_one_letter_code
_entity_poly.pdbx_strand_id
1 'polypeptide(L)'
;MTDRTTEDESDDQSKPSIARVYDYLLGGKDNYAVDREIGDIFIKELPGSPAIALANRQALIRAVGAMARDGISQFIDMGSGLPTADNVHQVARRHNAEARVAYVDHDPAVVARSRTLLAADDRTTVVQADLREPEEIHDNPDVQNFDRLRRAGGRHLQRRPAPSQR
;
A
#
# COMPACT_ATOMS: atom_id res chain seq x y z
N MET A 1 32.46 23.45 16.43
CA MET A 1 31.89 22.92 15.17
C MET A 1 30.79 21.95 15.57
N THR A 2 29.64 22.49 15.97
CA THR A 2 28.56 21.69 16.56
C THR A 2 27.74 21.02 15.47
N ASP A 3 27.76 19.69 15.54
CA ASP A 3 26.64 18.76 15.36
C ASP A 3 25.37 19.38 14.76
N ARG A 4 25.11 19.08 13.50
CA ARG A 4 23.85 19.37 12.82
C ARG A 4 23.10 18.05 12.81
N THR A 5 22.25 17.86 13.82
CA THR A 5 21.24 16.83 13.88
C THR A 5 20.52 16.74 12.54
N THR A 6 20.54 15.58 11.92
CA THR A 6 19.64 15.22 10.82
C THR A 6 18.24 15.09 11.42
N GLU A 7 17.61 16.22 11.71
CA GLU A 7 16.18 16.28 12.02
C GLU A 7 15.42 15.92 10.74
N ASP A 8 14.97 14.68 10.72
CA ASP A 8 13.75 14.18 10.08
C ASP A 8 13.10 15.08 9.00
N GLU A 9 13.76 15.21 7.84
CA GLU A 9 13.14 15.76 6.60
C GLU A 9 11.92 14.92 6.14
N SER A 10 11.64 13.79 6.79
CA SER A 10 10.58 12.85 6.40
C SER A 10 9.17 13.34 6.70
N ASP A 11 8.97 14.27 7.65
CA ASP A 11 7.65 14.78 8.05
C ASP A 11 7.63 16.33 8.06
N ASP A 12 8.00 16.96 6.94
CA ASP A 12 7.80 18.40 6.77
C ASP A 12 6.29 18.73 6.72
N GLN A 13 5.73 19.03 7.89
CA GLN A 13 4.32 19.33 8.10
C GLN A 13 3.89 20.66 7.47
N SER A 14 4.83 21.44 6.92
CA SER A 14 4.55 22.71 6.24
C SER A 14 4.26 22.55 4.75
N LYS A 15 4.52 21.37 4.17
CA LYS A 15 4.22 21.05 2.77
C LYS A 15 3.09 20.02 2.68
N PRO A 16 2.14 20.16 1.75
CA PRO A 16 1.09 19.15 1.59
C PRO A 16 1.64 17.85 0.98
N SER A 17 1.10 16.70 1.41
CA SER A 17 1.36 15.38 0.82
C SER A 17 0.10 14.81 0.18
N ILE A 18 0.24 14.15 -0.97
CA ILE A 18 -0.88 13.48 -1.66
C ILE A 18 -1.55 12.46 -0.73
N ALA A 19 -0.77 11.70 0.04
CA ALA A 19 -1.29 10.69 0.95
C ALA A 19 -2.13 11.31 2.08
N ARG A 20 -1.71 12.45 2.63
CA ARG A 20 -2.42 13.16 3.70
C ARG A 20 -3.66 13.91 3.21
N VAL A 21 -3.59 14.49 2.01
CA VAL A 21 -4.77 15.07 1.35
C VAL A 21 -5.82 13.98 1.11
N TYR A 22 -5.39 12.80 0.64
CA TYR A 22 -6.29 11.68 0.43
C TYR A 22 -6.90 11.15 1.75
N ASP A 23 -6.10 11.06 2.82
CA ASP A 23 -6.60 10.75 4.17
C ASP A 23 -7.70 11.73 4.61
N TYR A 24 -7.48 13.04 4.41
CA TYR A 24 -8.49 14.05 4.73
C TYR A 24 -9.77 13.90 3.91
N LEU A 25 -9.68 13.63 2.59
CA LEU A 25 -10.86 13.38 1.75
C LEU A 25 -11.65 12.13 2.16
N LEU A 26 -11.02 11.18 2.84
CA LEU A 26 -11.67 10.01 3.44
C LEU A 26 -12.27 10.29 4.83
N GLY A 27 -12.07 11.49 5.38
CA GLY A 27 -12.46 11.84 6.76
C GLY A 27 -11.49 11.33 7.83
N GLY A 28 -10.25 11.02 7.44
CA GLY A 28 -9.16 10.62 8.33
C GLY A 28 -8.60 11.78 9.15
N LYS A 29 -7.65 11.45 10.03
CA LYS A 29 -7.05 12.38 10.99
C LYS A 29 -5.53 12.47 10.89
N ASP A 30 -4.92 11.68 10.02
CA ASP A 30 -3.47 11.64 9.81
C ASP A 30 -3.11 12.68 8.73
N ASN A 31 -3.48 13.95 9.00
CA ASN A 31 -3.31 15.09 8.10
C ASN A 31 -3.09 16.41 8.86
N TYR A 32 -2.32 17.32 8.27
CA TYR A 32 -2.00 18.64 8.82
C TYR A 32 -2.85 19.75 8.18
N ALA A 33 -2.73 20.97 8.71
CA ALA A 33 -3.50 22.12 8.22
C ALA A 33 -3.28 22.36 6.72
N VAL A 34 -2.03 22.26 6.25
CA VAL A 34 -1.65 22.45 4.84
C VAL A 34 -2.28 21.41 3.90
N ASP A 35 -2.50 20.18 4.39
CA ASP A 35 -3.18 19.14 3.60
C ASP A 35 -4.68 19.42 3.51
N ARG A 36 -5.29 19.90 4.61
CA ARG A 36 -6.71 20.27 4.66
C ARG A 36 -7.02 21.44 3.74
N GLU A 37 -6.14 22.43 3.66
CA GLU A 37 -6.29 23.55 2.72
C GLU A 37 -6.41 23.06 1.26
N ILE A 38 -5.56 22.11 0.86
CA ILE A 38 -5.64 21.49 -0.47
C ILE A 38 -6.91 20.63 -0.60
N GLY A 39 -7.25 19.87 0.42
CA GLY A 39 -8.48 19.07 0.44
C GLY A 39 -9.75 19.91 0.32
N ASP A 40 -9.81 21.07 0.96
CA ASP A 40 -10.93 22.01 0.89
C ASP A 40 -11.08 22.60 -0.52
N ILE A 41 -9.96 22.84 -1.23
CA ILE A 41 -9.98 23.20 -2.64
C ILE A 41 -10.60 22.07 -3.47
N PHE A 42 -10.22 20.81 -3.24
CA PHE A 42 -10.84 19.66 -3.93
C PHE A 42 -12.34 19.57 -3.62
N ILE A 43 -12.76 19.73 -2.37
CA ILE A 43 -14.18 19.68 -1.99
C ILE A 43 -14.97 20.81 -2.64
N LYS A 44 -14.37 22.00 -2.76
CA LYS A 44 -15.04 23.17 -3.36
C LYS A 44 -15.14 23.06 -4.88
N GLU A 45 -14.02 22.78 -5.55
CA GLU A 45 -13.92 22.80 -7.01
C GLU A 45 -14.36 21.48 -7.65
N LEU A 46 -14.29 20.38 -6.90
CA LEU A 46 -14.80 19.06 -7.26
C LEU A 46 -15.61 18.46 -6.08
N PRO A 47 -16.88 18.88 -5.89
CA PRO A 47 -17.70 18.44 -4.75
C PRO A 47 -17.87 16.92 -4.59
N GLY A 48 -17.67 16.16 -5.67
CA GLY A 48 -17.67 14.70 -5.64
C GLY A 48 -16.38 14.05 -5.11
N SER A 49 -15.32 14.82 -4.80
CA SER A 49 -14.00 14.28 -4.44
C SER A 49 -14.00 13.33 -3.22
N PRO A 50 -14.76 13.56 -2.13
CA PRO A 50 -14.83 12.58 -1.03
C PRO A 50 -15.49 11.26 -1.47
N ALA A 51 -16.55 11.35 -2.28
CA ALA A 51 -17.24 10.17 -2.80
C ALA A 51 -16.35 9.37 -3.76
N ILE A 52 -15.53 10.05 -4.56
CA ILE A 52 -14.53 9.42 -5.44
C ILE A 52 -13.47 8.70 -4.60
N ALA A 53 -12.94 9.33 -3.54
CA ALA A 53 -11.98 8.68 -2.64
C ALA A 53 -12.58 7.43 -1.96
N LEU A 54 -13.81 7.52 -1.47
CA LEU A 54 -14.52 6.36 -0.92
C LEU A 54 -14.72 5.26 -1.96
N ALA A 55 -15.17 5.61 -3.17
CA ALA A 55 -15.40 4.66 -4.25
C ALA A 55 -14.10 3.95 -4.66
N ASN A 56 -12.98 4.68 -4.70
CA ASN A 56 -11.65 4.12 -4.93
C ASN A 56 -11.26 3.09 -3.85
N ARG A 57 -11.45 3.42 -2.55
CA ARG A 57 -11.21 2.46 -1.45
C ARG A 57 -12.09 1.22 -1.57
N GLN A 58 -13.37 1.39 -1.87
CA GLN A 58 -14.29 0.26 -2.04
C GLN A 58 -13.90 -0.61 -3.25
N ALA A 59 -13.41 -0.02 -4.33
CA ALA A 59 -12.91 -0.74 -5.49
C ALA A 59 -11.69 -1.59 -5.14
N LEU A 60 -10.72 -1.03 -4.41
CA LEU A 60 -9.56 -1.75 -3.90
C LEU A 60 -9.98 -2.95 -3.05
N ILE A 61 -10.89 -2.75 -2.08
CA ILE A 61 -11.37 -3.84 -1.20
C ILE A 61 -12.00 -4.98 -2.02
N ARG A 62 -12.86 -4.64 -2.99
CA ARG A 62 -13.50 -5.64 -3.86
C ARG A 62 -12.47 -6.41 -4.70
N ALA A 63 -11.53 -5.69 -5.31
CA ALA A 63 -10.52 -6.28 -6.19
C ALA A 63 -9.55 -7.19 -5.42
N VAL A 64 -8.98 -6.71 -4.32
CA VAL A 64 -8.09 -7.51 -3.46
C VAL A 64 -8.82 -8.73 -2.90
N GLY A 65 -10.05 -8.55 -2.43
CA GLY A 65 -10.85 -9.66 -1.92
C GLY A 65 -11.14 -10.72 -2.99
N ALA A 66 -11.43 -10.31 -4.23
CA ALA A 66 -11.63 -11.23 -5.34
C ALA A 66 -10.35 -12.00 -5.69
N MET A 67 -9.23 -11.29 -5.85
CA MET A 67 -7.93 -11.92 -6.13
C MET A 67 -7.53 -12.92 -5.05
N ALA A 68 -7.72 -12.57 -3.77
CA ALA A 68 -7.41 -13.47 -2.65
C ALA A 68 -8.29 -14.72 -2.65
N ARG A 69 -9.59 -14.61 -2.99
CA ARG A 69 -10.50 -15.76 -3.14
C ARG A 69 -10.09 -16.67 -4.29
N ASP A 70 -9.53 -16.10 -5.36
CA ASP A 70 -9.04 -16.86 -6.52
C ASP A 70 -7.64 -17.48 -6.29
N GLY A 71 -7.13 -17.40 -5.06
CA GLY A 71 -5.89 -18.06 -4.65
C GLY A 71 -4.64 -17.21 -4.79
N ILE A 72 -4.75 -15.92 -5.16
CA ILE A 72 -3.60 -15.00 -5.10
C ILE A 72 -3.22 -14.79 -3.63
N SER A 73 -1.96 -15.09 -3.32
CA SER A 73 -1.41 -15.04 -1.95
C SER A 73 -0.32 -14.00 -1.78
N GLN A 74 0.03 -13.26 -2.82
CA GLN A 74 1.07 -12.26 -2.80
C GLN A 74 0.61 -11.00 -3.54
N PHE A 75 0.75 -9.87 -2.86
CA PHE A 75 0.35 -8.56 -3.37
C PHE A 75 1.53 -7.59 -3.25
N ILE A 76 1.76 -6.80 -4.28
CA ILE A 76 2.63 -5.63 -4.22
C ILE A 76 1.71 -4.42 -4.41
N ASP A 77 1.62 -3.58 -3.38
CA ASP A 77 0.80 -2.38 -3.35
C ASP A 77 1.68 -1.16 -3.65
N MET A 78 1.51 -0.59 -4.84
CA MET A 78 2.34 0.49 -5.36
C MET A 78 1.68 1.84 -5.11
N GLY A 79 2.36 2.72 -4.37
CA GLY A 79 1.79 3.98 -3.91
C GLY A 79 0.80 3.72 -2.78
N SER A 80 1.24 2.98 -1.77
CA SER A 80 0.37 2.48 -0.70
C SER A 80 -0.31 3.60 0.08
N GLY A 81 0.30 4.78 0.14
CA GLY A 81 -0.18 5.92 0.92
C GLY A 81 -0.22 5.61 2.42
N LEU A 82 -0.87 6.50 3.17
CA LEU A 82 -1.03 6.31 4.61
C LEU A 82 -1.89 5.07 4.92
N PRO A 83 -1.56 4.32 5.98
CA PRO A 83 -2.43 3.25 6.45
C PRO A 83 -3.83 3.78 6.79
N THR A 84 -4.86 3.13 6.26
CA THR A 84 -6.26 3.49 6.50
C THR A 84 -7.05 2.28 7.00
N ALA A 85 -8.36 2.38 7.14
CA ALA A 85 -9.19 1.18 7.32
C ALA A 85 -9.11 0.28 6.07
N ASP A 86 -9.13 -1.03 6.30
CA ASP A 86 -9.14 -2.06 5.26
C ASP A 86 -7.93 -1.98 4.31
N ASN A 87 -6.73 -1.99 4.88
CA ASN A 87 -5.48 -2.09 4.12
C ASN A 87 -5.42 -3.42 3.34
N VAL A 88 -4.62 -3.46 2.25
CA VAL A 88 -4.52 -4.62 1.34
C VAL A 88 -4.27 -5.93 2.10
N HIS A 89 -3.37 -5.93 3.08
CA HIS A 89 -3.05 -7.12 3.88
C HIS A 89 -4.24 -7.59 4.72
N GLN A 90 -5.02 -6.67 5.29
CA GLN A 90 -6.20 -6.99 6.07
C GLN A 90 -7.29 -7.58 5.17
N VAL A 91 -7.52 -6.98 4.01
CA VAL A 91 -8.53 -7.46 3.04
C VAL A 91 -8.13 -8.83 2.48
N ALA A 92 -6.89 -9.00 2.04
CA ALA A 92 -6.41 -10.27 1.49
C ALA A 92 -6.52 -11.40 2.53
N ARG A 93 -6.14 -11.12 3.79
CA ARG A 93 -6.13 -12.14 4.85
C ARG A 93 -7.51 -12.54 5.37
N ARG A 94 -8.56 -11.77 5.10
CA ARG A 94 -9.96 -12.23 5.30
C ARG A 94 -10.28 -13.48 4.47
N HIS A 95 -9.59 -13.66 3.34
CA HIS A 95 -9.86 -14.75 2.40
C HIS A 95 -8.69 -15.74 2.29
N ASN A 96 -7.47 -15.31 2.60
CA ASN A 96 -6.28 -16.15 2.60
C ASN A 96 -5.34 -15.72 3.74
N ALA A 97 -5.37 -16.43 4.87
CA ALA A 97 -4.58 -16.09 6.06
C ALA A 97 -3.05 -16.04 5.80
N GLU A 98 -2.58 -16.76 4.77
CA GLU A 98 -1.17 -16.77 4.37
C GLU A 98 -0.80 -15.67 3.37
N ALA A 99 -1.74 -14.77 3.04
CA ALA A 99 -1.48 -13.68 2.12
C ALA A 99 -0.39 -12.74 2.64
N ARG A 100 0.58 -12.47 1.77
CA ARG A 100 1.71 -11.58 2.02
C ARG A 100 1.56 -10.31 1.20
N VAL A 101 2.00 -9.18 1.75
CA VAL A 101 1.93 -7.89 1.06
C VAL A 101 3.25 -7.14 1.17
N ALA A 102 3.74 -6.62 0.05
CA ALA A 102 4.79 -5.60 0.03
C ALA A 102 4.15 -4.25 -0.28
N TYR A 103 4.28 -3.28 0.63
CA TYR A 103 3.88 -1.89 0.39
C TYR A 103 5.06 -1.11 -0.16
N VAL A 104 4.84 -0.36 -1.23
CA VAL A 104 5.85 0.49 -1.87
C VAL A 104 5.33 1.93 -1.85
N ASP A 105 6.11 2.84 -1.29
CA ASP A 105 5.85 4.27 -1.40
C ASP A 105 7.18 5.04 -1.48
N HIS A 106 7.14 6.21 -2.12
CA HIS A 106 8.29 7.10 -2.21
C HIS A 106 8.37 8.09 -1.04
N ASP A 107 7.23 8.40 -0.39
CA ASP A 107 7.12 9.38 0.69
C ASP A 107 7.74 8.79 1.98
N PRO A 108 8.85 9.38 2.48
CA PRO A 108 9.52 8.88 3.68
C PRO A 108 8.62 8.84 4.93
N ALA A 109 7.71 9.80 5.10
CA ALA A 109 6.76 9.81 6.23
C ALA A 109 5.81 8.62 6.14
N VAL A 110 5.28 8.33 4.95
CA VAL A 110 4.40 7.17 4.71
C VAL A 110 5.11 5.87 5.07
N VAL A 111 6.37 5.73 4.63
CA VAL A 111 7.18 4.54 4.92
C VAL A 111 7.47 4.40 6.41
N ALA A 112 7.91 5.48 7.07
CA ALA A 112 8.21 5.46 8.50
C ALA A 112 6.97 5.09 9.35
N ARG A 113 5.82 5.68 9.02
CA ARG A 113 4.54 5.37 9.66
C ARG A 113 4.12 3.91 9.45
N SER A 114 4.23 3.42 8.22
CA SER A 114 3.86 2.05 7.87
C SER A 114 4.77 1.03 8.55
N ARG A 115 6.08 1.27 8.60
CA ARG A 115 7.04 0.42 9.32
C ARG A 115 6.72 0.32 10.81
N THR A 116 6.35 1.44 11.43
CA THR A 116 5.95 1.46 12.84
C THR A 116 4.68 0.64 13.07
N LEU A 117 3.66 0.85 12.23
CA LEU A 117 2.37 0.18 12.36
C LEU A 117 2.47 -1.34 12.10
N LEU A 118 3.31 -1.73 11.15
CA LEU A 118 3.43 -3.11 10.67
C LEU A 118 4.61 -3.88 11.28
N ALA A 119 5.29 -3.33 12.29
CA ALA A 119 6.50 -3.92 12.87
C ALA A 119 6.31 -5.36 13.40
N ALA A 120 5.10 -5.70 13.84
CA ALA A 120 4.77 -7.03 14.38
C ALA A 120 4.26 -8.03 13.31
N ASP A 121 4.13 -7.60 12.05
CA ASP A 121 3.54 -8.41 10.98
C ASP A 121 4.62 -9.00 10.06
N ASP A 122 4.92 -10.29 10.27
CA ASP A 122 5.94 -11.07 9.56
C ASP A 122 5.60 -11.39 8.08
N ARG A 123 4.40 -11.02 7.64
CA ARG A 123 3.88 -11.25 6.28
C ARG A 123 3.65 -9.94 5.55
N THR A 124 4.05 -8.80 6.12
CA THR A 124 4.15 -7.53 5.42
C THR A 124 5.59 -7.04 5.35
N THR A 125 5.93 -6.37 4.26
CA THR A 125 7.15 -5.57 4.15
C THR A 125 6.82 -4.18 3.62
N VAL A 126 7.65 -3.19 3.97
CA VAL A 126 7.48 -1.79 3.56
C VAL A 126 8.77 -1.30 2.91
N VAL A 127 8.67 -0.95 1.64
CA VAL A 127 9.77 -0.56 0.77
C VAL A 127 9.62 0.91 0.41
N GLN A 128 10.69 1.67 0.62
CA GLN A 128 10.79 3.03 0.12
C GLN A 128 11.37 3.00 -1.28
N ALA A 129 10.60 3.37 -2.30
CA ALA A 129 11.07 3.44 -3.69
C ALA A 129 10.15 4.32 -4.53
N ASP A 130 10.70 4.89 -5.60
CA ASP A 130 9.94 5.67 -6.57
C ASP A 130 9.33 4.77 -7.65
N LEU A 131 8.02 4.85 -7.86
CA LEU A 131 7.32 4.08 -8.89
C LEU A 131 7.76 4.43 -10.33
N ARG A 132 8.41 5.58 -10.50
CA ARG A 132 8.98 6.03 -11.78
C ARG A 132 10.31 5.33 -12.10
N GLU A 133 10.93 4.68 -11.11
CA GLU A 133 12.19 3.95 -11.22
C GLU A 133 11.95 2.45 -10.95
N PRO A 134 11.29 1.71 -11.87
CA PRO A 134 10.83 0.34 -11.63
C PRO A 134 11.97 -0.64 -11.36
N GLU A 135 13.17 -0.38 -11.86
CA GLU A 135 14.39 -1.15 -11.59
C GLU A 135 14.76 -1.11 -10.10
N GLU A 136 14.62 0.05 -9.43
CA GLU A 136 14.90 0.17 -7.99
C GLU A 136 13.96 -0.71 -7.16
N ILE A 137 12.70 -0.80 -7.58
CA ILE A 137 11.70 -1.65 -6.92
C ILE A 137 12.01 -3.12 -7.19
N HIS A 138 12.28 -3.48 -8.44
CA HIS A 138 12.57 -4.86 -8.83
C HIS A 138 13.83 -5.39 -8.13
N ASP A 139 14.89 -4.60 -8.05
CA ASP A 139 16.17 -5.02 -7.48
C ASP A 139 16.24 -4.88 -5.96
N ASN A 140 15.22 -4.28 -5.34
CA ASN A 140 15.14 -4.14 -3.89
C ASN A 140 15.18 -5.52 -3.20
N PRO A 141 16.09 -5.76 -2.25
CA PRO A 141 16.23 -7.05 -1.57
C PRO A 141 14.94 -7.54 -0.88
N ASP A 142 14.13 -6.64 -0.32
CA ASP A 142 12.89 -7.00 0.35
C ASP A 142 11.83 -7.46 -0.66
N VAL A 143 11.76 -6.82 -1.83
CA VAL A 143 10.89 -7.23 -2.95
C VAL A 143 11.37 -8.55 -3.56
N GLN A 144 12.68 -8.72 -3.75
CA GLN A 144 13.26 -9.97 -4.25
C GLN A 144 13.03 -11.13 -3.27
N ASN A 145 13.16 -10.91 -1.97
CA ASN A 145 12.84 -11.91 -0.95
C ASN A 145 11.35 -12.27 -0.98
N PHE A 146 10.49 -11.27 -1.19
CA PHE A 146 9.06 -11.46 -1.39
C PHE A 146 8.74 -12.32 -2.63
N ASP A 147 9.35 -12.10 -3.80
CA ASP A 147 9.17 -12.98 -4.98
C ASP A 147 9.76 -14.38 -4.77
N ARG A 148 10.90 -14.51 -4.07
CA ARG A 148 11.51 -15.83 -3.82
C ARG A 148 10.59 -16.75 -3.02
N LEU A 149 9.83 -16.21 -2.07
CA LEU A 149 8.82 -16.97 -1.32
C LEU A 149 7.71 -17.52 -2.23
N ARG A 150 7.41 -16.87 -3.37
CA ARG A 150 6.51 -17.40 -4.42
C ARG A 150 6.99 -18.74 -4.95
N ARG A 151 8.30 -18.82 -5.24
CA ARG A 151 8.92 -19.99 -5.90
C ARG A 151 9.04 -21.17 -4.93
N ALA A 152 9.24 -20.89 -3.64
CA ALA A 152 9.28 -21.93 -2.61
C ALA A 152 7.92 -22.61 -2.36
N GLY A 153 6.81 -21.85 -2.45
CA GLY A 153 5.44 -22.34 -2.24
C GLY A 153 4.78 -23.01 -3.46
N GLY A 154 5.32 -22.83 -4.68
CA GLY A 154 4.69 -23.22 -5.95
C GLY A 154 4.66 -24.71 -6.31
N ARG A 155 4.92 -25.66 -5.39
CA ARG A 155 4.99 -27.10 -5.71
C ARG A 155 3.64 -27.83 -5.79
N HIS A 156 2.51 -27.15 -5.91
CA HIS A 156 1.18 -27.80 -5.86
C HIS A 156 0.14 -27.28 -6.87
N LEU A 157 0.53 -27.02 -8.12
CA LEU A 157 -0.44 -27.06 -9.23
C LEU A 157 -0.24 -28.35 -10.05
N GLN A 158 -0.86 -29.45 -9.59
CA GLN A 158 -1.10 -30.59 -10.46
C GLN A 158 -2.06 -30.13 -11.57
N ARG A 159 -1.57 -30.18 -12.82
CA ARG A 159 -2.39 -29.98 -14.01
C ARG A 159 -3.53 -31.00 -13.99
N ARG A 160 -4.78 -30.55 -13.97
CA ARG A 160 -5.94 -31.43 -14.19
C ARG A 160 -5.82 -32.03 -15.60
N PRO A 161 -5.97 -33.35 -15.78
CA PRO A 161 -5.96 -33.94 -17.11
C PRO A 161 -7.19 -33.43 -17.89
N ALA A 162 -6.98 -33.12 -19.17
CA ALA A 162 -8.04 -32.68 -20.07
C ALA A 162 -9.14 -33.75 -20.18
N PRO A 163 -10.42 -33.36 -20.29
CA PRO A 163 -11.50 -34.33 -20.48
C PRO A 163 -11.33 -35.01 -21.84
N SER A 164 -11.31 -36.34 -21.83
CA SER A 164 -11.34 -37.15 -23.03
C SER A 164 -12.68 -36.93 -23.75
N GLN A 165 -12.61 -36.45 -24.99
CA GLN A 165 -13.75 -36.44 -25.88
C GLN A 165 -14.05 -37.90 -26.27
N ARG A 166 -15.29 -38.33 -26.05
CA ARG A 166 -15.88 -39.56 -26.60
C ARG A 166 -16.96 -39.16 -27.60
#